data_AF-A0A4Z0KCW2-F1
#
_entry.id   AF-A0A4Z0KCW2-F1
#
_cell.length_a   1.000
_cell.length_b   1.000
_cell.length_c   1.000
_cell.angle_alpha   90.00
_cell.angle_beta   90.00
_cell.angle_gamma   90.00
#
_symmetry.space_group_name_H-M   'P 1'
#
loop_
_entity.id
_entity.type
_entity.pdbx_description
1 polymer ?
#
loop_
_entity_poly.entity_id
_entity_poly.type
_entity_poly.pdbx_seq_one_letter_code
_entity_poly.pdbx_strand_id
1 'polypeptide(L)'
;MESLTLQPIARVDGAINLPGSKSVSNRALLLAALACGKTVLTNLLDSDDVRHMLNALSALGINYTLSADRTRCDITGNGGALRAPGALDLVLGNAG
;
A
#
# COMPACT_ATOMS: atom_id res chain seq x y z
N MET A 1 -9.12 26.84 -4.20
CA MET A 1 -7.85 26.66 -4.92
C MET A 1 -6.75 26.96 -3.91
N GLU A 2 -5.94 25.97 -3.57
CA GLU A 2 -4.83 26.14 -2.64
C GLU A 2 -3.55 26.45 -3.43
N SER A 3 -2.65 27.26 -2.88
CA SER A 3 -1.36 27.58 -3.49
C SER A 3 -0.26 27.69 -2.43
N LEU A 4 0.97 27.35 -2.83
CA LEU A 4 2.17 27.46 -2.00
C LEU A 4 3.27 28.11 -2.83
N THR A 5 3.78 29.26 -2.37
CA THR A 5 4.90 29.96 -3.02
C THR A 5 6.20 29.69 -2.26
N LEU A 6 7.14 29.00 -2.91
CA LEU A 6 8.47 28.76 -2.35
C LEU A 6 9.40 29.94 -2.67
N GLN A 7 10.09 30.46 -1.65
CA GLN A 7 11.15 31.45 -1.84
C GLN A 7 12.45 30.76 -2.32
N PRO A 8 13.37 31.47 -3.01
CA PRO A 8 14.63 30.89 -3.47
C PRO A 8 15.46 30.29 -2.33
N ILE A 9 15.95 29.06 -2.54
CA ILE A 9 16.81 28.35 -1.60
C ILE A 9 18.26 28.42 -2.10
N ALA A 10 19.15 29.01 -1.31
CA ALA A 10 20.55 29.25 -1.70
C ALA A 10 21.47 28.02 -1.58
N ARG A 11 21.16 27.07 -0.67
CA ARG A 11 21.92 25.83 -0.45
C ARG A 11 21.03 24.77 0.20
N VAL A 12 21.27 23.50 -0.14
CA VAL A 12 20.65 22.32 0.51
C VAL A 12 21.76 21.36 0.93
N ASP A 13 21.69 20.87 2.17
CA ASP A 13 22.57 19.85 2.72
C ASP A 13 21.81 19.08 3.80
N GLY A 14 21.79 17.75 3.71
CA GLY A 14 21.03 16.89 4.62
C GLY A 14 20.77 15.50 4.06
N ALA A 15 20.14 14.66 4.88
CA ALA A 15 19.70 13.32 4.51
C ALA A 15 18.20 13.20 4.76
N ILE A 16 17.51 12.45 3.88
CA ILE A 16 16.07 12.22 3.97
C ILE A 16 15.85 10.71 4.00
N ASN A 17 15.01 10.26 4.93
CA ASN A 17 14.46 8.92 4.87
C ASN A 17 13.31 8.92 3.86
N LEU A 18 13.48 8.22 2.75
CA LEU A 18 12.47 8.18 1.71
C LEU A 18 11.29 7.31 2.17
N PRO A 19 10.06 7.73 1.82
CA PRO A 19 8.91 6.87 2.01
C PRO A 19 9.03 5.60 1.15
N GLY A 20 8.20 4.60 1.45
CA GLY A 20 8.13 3.37 0.66
C GLY A 20 7.92 3.63 -0.84
N SER A 21 8.37 2.69 -1.67
CA SER A 21 8.07 2.75 -3.11
C SER A 21 6.64 2.31 -3.38
N LYS A 22 5.87 3.11 -4.13
CA LYS A 22 4.49 2.80 -4.53
C LYS A 22 4.40 1.48 -5.30
N SER A 23 5.23 1.33 -6.34
CA SER A 23 5.20 0.14 -7.20
C SER A 23 5.69 -1.11 -6.48
N VAL A 24 6.62 -0.98 -5.53
CA VAL A 24 7.05 -2.11 -4.69
C VAL A 24 5.96 -2.47 -3.68
N SER A 25 5.34 -1.47 -3.04
CA SER A 25 4.25 -1.67 -2.08
C SER A 25 3.09 -2.45 -2.71
N ASN A 26 2.59 -2.01 -3.86
CA ASN A 26 1.48 -2.69 -4.54
C ASN A 26 1.83 -4.13 -4.96
N ARG A 27 3.04 -4.35 -5.49
CA ARG A 27 3.48 -5.70 -5.87
C ARG A 27 3.65 -6.60 -4.65
N ALA A 28 4.26 -6.09 -3.58
CA ALA A 28 4.50 -6.84 -2.36
C ALA A 28 3.18 -7.21 -1.68
N LEU A 29 2.19 -6.31 -1.64
CA LEU A 29 0.86 -6.58 -1.12
C LEU A 29 0.15 -7.70 -1.89
N LEU A 30 0.14 -7.61 -3.23
CA LEU A 30 -0.49 -8.63 -4.06
C LEU A 30 0.18 -9.99 -3.91
N LEU A 31 1.52 -10.05 -3.94
CA LEU A 31 2.27 -11.30 -3.77
C LEU A 31 2.08 -11.88 -2.36
N ALA A 32 2.05 -11.04 -1.32
CA ALA A 32 1.80 -11.47 0.05
C ALA A 32 0.40 -12.08 0.21
N ALA A 33 -0.61 -11.53 -0.46
CA ALA A 33 -1.97 -12.04 -0.45
C ALA A 33 -2.09 -13.42 -1.11
N LEU A 34 -1.34 -13.66 -2.20
CA LEU A 34 -1.33 -14.92 -2.95
C LEU A 34 -0.44 -16.00 -2.29
N ALA A 35 0.55 -15.60 -1.50
CA ALA A 35 1.47 -16.51 -0.84
C ALA A 35 0.79 -17.36 0.23
N CYS A 36 1.44 -18.46 0.64
CA CYS A 36 1.02 -19.23 1.81
C CYS A 36 1.66 -18.66 3.08
N GLY A 37 0.88 -18.51 4.15
CA GLY A 37 1.37 -18.09 5.46
C GLY A 37 1.34 -16.57 5.67
N LYS A 38 2.15 -16.09 6.62
CA LYS A 38 2.15 -14.69 7.06
C LYS A 38 3.35 -13.94 6.47
N THR A 39 3.08 -12.79 5.84
CA THR A 39 4.10 -11.83 5.39
C THR A 39 4.04 -10.57 6.23
N VAL A 40 5.20 -10.08 6.67
CA VAL A 40 5.32 -8.80 7.39
C VAL A 40 6.04 -7.80 6.48
N LEU A 41 5.30 -6.81 5.98
CA LEU A 41 5.84 -5.73 5.16
C LEU A 41 6.19 -4.55 6.06
N THR A 42 7.35 -3.93 5.83
CA THR A 42 7.83 -2.73 6.52
C THR A 42 8.25 -1.66 5.51
N ASN A 43 8.20 -0.39 5.91
CA ASN A 43 8.38 0.75 5.01
C ASN A 43 7.39 0.73 3.83
N LEU A 44 6.16 0.29 4.09
CA LEU A 44 5.05 0.38 3.15
C LEU A 44 4.70 1.85 2.92
N LEU A 45 4.44 2.23 1.67
CA LEU A 45 4.03 3.59 1.34
C LEU A 45 2.60 3.86 1.81
N ASP A 46 2.37 4.93 2.57
CA ASP A 46 1.02 5.45 2.79
C ASP A 46 0.63 6.42 1.67
N SER A 47 0.00 5.89 0.63
CA SER A 47 -0.54 6.66 -0.49
C SER A 47 -1.91 6.12 -0.90
N ASP A 48 -2.69 6.91 -1.62
CA ASP A 48 -4.03 6.49 -2.06
C ASP A 48 -4.01 5.19 -2.87
N ASP A 49 -3.04 5.01 -3.78
CA ASP A 49 -2.87 3.75 -4.53
C ASP A 49 -2.72 2.52 -3.62
N VAL A 50 -1.93 2.63 -2.55
CA VAL A 50 -1.70 1.53 -1.60
C VAL A 50 -2.94 1.30 -0.74
N ARG A 51 -3.66 2.38 -0.38
CA ARG A 51 -4.94 2.29 0.35
C ARG A 51 -6.00 1.59 -0.50
N HIS A 52 -6.10 1.92 -1.79
CA HIS A 52 -6.99 1.25 -2.74
C HIS A 52 -6.66 -0.24 -2.87
N MET A 53 -5.37 -0.58 -2.98
CA MET A 53 -4.92 -1.98 -3.00
C MET A 53 -5.34 -2.74 -1.73
N LEU A 54 -5.06 -2.18 -0.55
CA LEU A 54 -5.45 -2.79 0.73
C LEU A 54 -6.97 -2.97 0.86
N ASN A 55 -7.76 -1.98 0.43
CA ASN A 55 -9.22 -2.08 0.42
C ASN A 55 -9.71 -3.17 -0.52
N ALA A 56 -9.13 -3.28 -1.72
CA ALA A 56 -9.46 -4.33 -2.67
C ALA A 56 -9.12 -5.73 -2.13
N LEU A 57 -7.94 -5.89 -1.54
CA LEU A 57 -7.54 -7.15 -0.89
C LEU A 57 -8.48 -7.51 0.27
N SER A 58 -8.89 -6.53 1.08
CA SER A 58 -9.88 -6.75 2.15
C SER A 58 -11.22 -7.24 1.60
N ALA A 59 -11.71 -6.62 0.52
CA ALA A 59 -12.97 -7.01 -0.13
C ALA A 59 -12.89 -8.42 -0.74
N LEU A 60 -11.70 -8.84 -1.15
CA LEU A 60 -11.39 -10.20 -1.62
C LEU A 60 -11.10 -11.19 -0.47
N GLY A 61 -11.36 -10.81 0.78
CA GLY A 61 -11.27 -11.68 1.94
C GLY A 61 -9.86 -11.91 2.47
N ILE A 62 -8.88 -11.10 2.08
CA ILE A 62 -7.52 -11.17 2.61
C ILE A 62 -7.45 -10.47 3.96
N ASN A 63 -7.02 -11.21 4.98
CA ASN A 63 -6.84 -10.68 6.32
C ASN A 63 -5.50 -9.99 6.46
N TYR A 64 -5.53 -8.73 6.93
CA TYR A 64 -4.31 -7.99 7.25
C TYR A 64 -4.47 -7.12 8.50
N THR A 65 -3.34 -6.73 9.07
CA THR A 65 -3.28 -5.71 10.14
C THR A 65 -2.28 -4.64 9.72
N LEU A 66 -2.70 -3.38 9.79
CA LEU A 66 -1.88 -2.22 9.42
C LEU A 66 -1.53 -1.43 10.70
N SER A 67 -0.27 -1.01 10.83
CA SER A 67 0.17 -0.16 11.93
C SER A 67 -0.48 1.22 11.89
N ALA A 68 -0.48 1.93 13.02
CA ALA A 68 -1.07 3.27 13.13
C ALA A 68 -0.41 4.30 12.20
N ASP A 69 0.90 4.18 11.98
CA ASP A 69 1.68 4.99 11.04
C ASP A 69 1.61 4.48 9.59
N ARG A 70 0.91 3.36 9.37
CA ARG A 70 0.64 2.75 8.05
C ARG A 70 1.88 2.28 7.29
N THR A 71 3.04 2.22 7.94
CA THR A 71 4.30 1.77 7.31
C THR A 71 4.59 0.27 7.51
N ARG A 72 3.87 -0.40 8.40
CA ARG A 72 3.99 -1.85 8.65
C ARG A 72 2.65 -2.56 8.44
N CYS A 73 2.66 -3.59 7.61
CA CYS A 73 1.48 -4.39 7.30
C CYS A 73 1.75 -5.89 7.45
N ASP A 74 0.97 -6.54 8.30
CA ASP A 74 0.99 -7.97 8.53
C ASP A 74 -0.14 -8.61 7.71
N ILE A 75 0.18 -9.37 6.66
CA ILE A 75 -0.79 -10.03 5.78
C ILE A 75 -0.76 -11.54 5.97
N THR A 76 -1.92 -12.15 6.10
CA THR A 76 -2.07 -13.61 6.01
C THR A 76 -2.52 -13.96 4.60
N GLY A 77 -1.62 -14.55 3.82
CA GLY A 77 -1.89 -14.96 2.45
C GLY A 77 -2.78 -16.20 2.38
N ASN A 78 -3.53 -16.33 1.29
CA ASN A 78 -4.51 -17.39 1.10
C ASN A 78 -3.94 -18.66 0.45
N GLY A 79 -2.65 -18.66 0.08
CA GLY A 79 -1.97 -19.79 -0.54
C GLY A 79 -2.40 -20.11 -1.97
N GLY A 80 -2.92 -19.14 -2.73
CA GLY A 80 -3.28 -19.36 -4.12
C GLY A 80 -4.01 -18.17 -4.77
N ALA A 81 -4.90 -18.47 -5.71
CA ALA A 81 -5.69 -17.43 -6.39
C ALA A 81 -6.64 -16.73 -5.42
N LEU A 82 -6.83 -15.41 -5.60
CA LEU A 82 -7.83 -14.63 -4.87
C LEU A 82 -9.24 -15.14 -5.20
N ARG A 83 -10.12 -15.15 -4.19
CA ARG A 83 -11.50 -15.62 -4.33
C ARG A 83 -12.45 -14.55 -3.83
N ALA A 84 -13.47 -14.26 -4.62
CA ALA A 84 -14.55 -13.40 -4.22
C ALA A 84 -15.77 -14.26 -3.81
N PRO A 85 -16.52 -13.88 -2.76
CA PRO A 85 -17.76 -14.57 -2.38
C PRO A 85 -18.90 -14.33 -3.38
N GLY A 86 -18.73 -13.41 -4.34
CA GLY A 86 -19.69 -13.05 -5.37
C GLY A 86 -19.15 -11.95 -6.27
N ALA A 87 -20.04 -11.27 -7.01
CA ALA A 87 -19.66 -10.08 -7.76
C ALA A 87 -19.24 -8.96 -6.80
N LEU A 88 -18.14 -8.27 -7.12
CA LEU A 88 -17.58 -7.19 -6.31
C LEU A 88 -17.22 -6.00 -7.21
N ASP A 89 -17.54 -4.81 -6.72
CA ASP A 89 -17.04 -3.55 -7.28
C ASP A 89 -15.81 -3.10 -6.48
N LEU A 90 -14.66 -3.00 -7.16
CA LEU A 90 -13.41 -2.58 -6.55
C LEU A 90 -13.06 -1.16 -7.01
N VAL A 91 -13.14 -0.19 -6.09
CA VAL A 91 -12.78 1.20 -6.37
C VAL A 91 -11.27 1.38 -6.25
N LEU A 92 -10.60 1.46 -7.41
CA LEU A 92 -9.13 1.56 -7.50
C LEU A 92 -8.61 2.99 -7.71
N GLY A 93 -9.50 3.98 -7.81
CA GLY A 93 -9.11 5.36 -8.12
C GLY A 93 -8.37 5.44 -9.46
N ASN A 94 -7.27 6.18 -9.50
CA ASN A 94 -6.37 6.26 -10.66
C ASN A 94 -5.05 5.49 -10.43
N ALA A 95 -5.11 4.42 -9.62
CA ALA A 95 -3.95 3.60 -9.31
C ALA A 95 -3.71 2.55 -10.42
N GLY A 96 -2.86 2.91 -11.39
CA GLY A 96 -2.43 2.04 -12.49
C GLY A 96 -1.25 1.13 -12.16
#